data_AF-A0A319BX75-F1
#
_entry.id   AF-A0A319BX75-F1
#
_cell.length_a   1.000
_cell.length_b   1.000
_cell.length_c   1.000
_cell.angle_alpha   90.00
_cell.angle_beta   90.00
_cell.angle_gamma   90.00
#
_symmetry.space_group_name_H-M   'P 1'
#
loop_
_entity.id
_entity.type
_entity.pdbx_description
1 polymer ?
#
loop_
_entity_poly.entity_id
_entity_poly.type
_entity_poly.pdbx_seq_one_letter_code
_entity_poly.pdbx_strand_id
1 'polypeptide(L)'
;DPTGERTLGIITKPDCLLHGLDSENQFLRLARNKDIYFKLGWHILKNQSFKEAKFSIKKQNSSESAYFQKSIFGILFSNYIGIKSLVNCLSRLLFSYIQQALSRLQKELDEALENNKKEIFIIGEARTSPENCKMFLTQLGLSFYKICKAAVNSYYKEEYFIS
;
A
#
# COMPACT_ATOMS: atom_id res chain seq x y z
N ASP A 1 7.02 11.42 5.33
CA ASP A 1 7.09 10.13 6.03
C ASP A 1 8.00 10.31 7.24
N PRO A 2 7.46 10.79 8.37
CA PRO A 2 8.28 11.24 9.51
C PRO A 2 9.08 10.10 10.17
N THR A 3 8.63 8.86 10.02
CA THR A 3 9.29 7.66 10.54
C THR A 3 10.22 6.98 9.52
N GLY A 4 10.23 7.43 8.27
CA GLY A 4 11.07 6.85 7.21
C GLY A 4 10.74 5.39 6.85
N GLU A 5 9.53 4.91 7.19
CA GLU A 5 9.15 3.52 7.01
C GLU A 5 8.97 3.11 5.54
N ARG A 6 8.53 4.04 4.70
CA ARG A 6 8.26 3.84 3.27
C ARG A 6 9.18 4.66 2.39
N THR A 7 10.30 5.12 2.94
CA THR A 7 11.26 5.99 2.26
C THR A 7 12.52 5.21 1.94
N LEU A 8 12.96 5.26 0.68
CA LEU A 8 14.24 4.74 0.22
C LEU A 8 15.11 5.94 -0.16
N GLY A 9 16.27 6.09 0.48
CA GLY A 9 17.20 7.16 0.15
C GLY A 9 18.03 6.83 -1.08
N ILE A 10 18.23 7.79 -1.98
CA ILE A 10 19.06 7.62 -3.19
C ILE A 10 20.20 8.63 -3.19
N ILE A 11 21.43 8.13 -3.26
CA ILE A 11 22.64 8.93 -3.44
C ILE A 11 23.03 8.84 -4.91
N THR A 12 23.18 10.00 -5.56
CA THR A 12 23.58 10.06 -6.97
C THR A 12 24.86 10.87 -7.15
N LYS A 13 25.54 10.63 -8.28
CA LYS A 13 26.81 11.26 -8.64
C LYS A 13 27.91 11.12 -7.55
N PRO A 14 28.13 9.91 -7.01
CA PRO A 14 29.18 9.68 -6.01
C PRO A 14 30.59 9.94 -6.55
N ASP A 15 30.74 9.99 -7.88
CA ASP A 15 31.97 10.32 -8.60
C ASP A 15 32.35 11.81 -8.55
N CYS A 16 31.41 12.70 -8.19
CA CYS A 16 31.73 14.12 -7.97
C CYS A 16 32.35 14.40 -6.60
N LEU A 17 32.42 13.40 -5.72
CA LEU A 17 33.04 13.56 -4.41
C LEU A 17 34.56 13.61 -4.55
N LEU A 18 35.17 14.62 -3.95
CA LEU A 18 36.62 14.74 -3.90
C LEU A 18 37.19 13.69 -2.94
N HIS A 19 38.11 12.87 -3.44
CA HIS A 19 38.72 11.80 -2.66
C HIS A 19 39.51 12.34 -1.47
N GLY A 20 39.34 11.71 -0.31
CA GLY A 20 40.14 12.00 0.89
C GLY A 20 39.69 13.23 1.69
N LEU A 21 38.56 13.85 1.34
CA LEU A 21 37.92 14.86 2.18
C LEU A 21 36.94 14.21 3.17
N ASP A 22 36.69 14.90 4.29
CA ASP A 22 35.73 14.47 5.31
C ASP A 22 34.30 14.25 4.76
N SER A 23 33.96 14.93 3.66
CA SER A 23 32.69 14.76 2.96
C SER A 23 32.49 13.34 2.44
N GLU A 24 33.52 12.64 1.94
CA GLU A 24 33.44 11.26 1.46
C GLU A 24 32.99 10.31 2.58
N ASN A 25 33.56 10.50 3.78
CA ASN A 25 33.22 9.74 4.98
C ASN A 25 31.79 10.02 5.47
N GLN A 26 31.32 11.27 5.36
CA GLN A 26 29.95 11.63 5.67
C GLN A 26 28.95 10.93 4.74
N PHE A 27 29.20 10.94 3.43
CA PHE A 27 28.36 10.22 2.46
C PHE A 27 28.38 8.70 2.70
N LEU A 28 29.52 8.14 3.12
CA LEU A 28 29.59 6.73 3.49
C LEU A 28 28.78 6.41 4.74
N ARG A 29 28.78 7.27 5.76
CA ARG A 29 27.95 7.11 6.96
C ARG A 29 26.46 7.18 6.62
N LEU A 30 26.08 8.12 5.76
CA LEU A 30 24.73 8.25 5.24
C LEU A 30 24.31 7.01 4.46
N ALA A 31 25.15 6.51 3.55
CA ALA A 31 24.91 5.26 2.82
C ALA A 31 24.80 4.02 3.73
N ARG A 32 25.48 4.02 4.88
CA ARG A 32 25.36 2.98 5.92
C ARG A 32 24.15 3.15 6.82
N ASN A 33 23.26 4.09 6.52
CA ASN A 33 22.05 4.38 7.28
C ASN A 33 22.35 4.84 8.73
N LYS A 34 23.52 5.47 8.96
CA LYS A 34 23.99 5.88 10.30
C LYS A 34 23.69 7.33 10.67
N ASP A 35 23.52 8.20 9.68
CA ASP A 35 23.23 9.62 9.92
C ASP A 35 21.74 9.92 9.79
N ILE A 36 21.12 9.57 8.65
CA ILE A 36 19.68 9.61 8.44
C ILE A 36 19.18 8.20 8.26
N TYR A 37 18.30 7.74 9.16
CA TYR A 37 17.76 6.40 9.12
C TYR A 37 16.50 6.31 8.23
N PHE A 38 16.54 5.42 7.26
CA PHE A 38 15.39 4.97 6.50
C PHE A 38 15.23 3.46 6.63
N LYS A 39 13.99 2.97 6.80
CA LYS A 39 13.70 1.54 6.96
C LYS A 39 14.06 0.74 5.71
N LEU A 40 13.89 1.35 4.53
CA LEU A 40 14.31 0.75 3.26
C LEU A 40 15.80 0.99 2.96
N GLY A 41 16.48 1.78 3.81
CA GLY A 41 17.91 2.10 3.70
C GLY A 41 18.23 3.13 2.64
N TRP A 42 19.49 3.12 2.22
CA TRP A 42 20.05 3.99 1.19
C TRP A 42 20.60 3.18 0.03
N HIS A 43 20.44 3.70 -1.18
CA HIS A 43 20.98 3.11 -2.40
C HIS A 43 21.87 4.12 -3.13
N ILE A 44 23.00 3.68 -3.67
CA ILE A 44 23.93 4.56 -4.38
C ILE A 44 23.96 4.21 -5.86
N LEU A 45 23.98 5.25 -6.71
CA LEU A 45 24.01 5.12 -8.16
C LEU A 45 25.09 6.02 -8.75
N LYS A 46 25.84 5.51 -9.72
CA LYS A 46 26.69 6.35 -10.57
C LYS A 46 25.89 6.77 -11.81
N ASN A 47 25.60 8.05 -11.91
CA ASN A 47 24.93 8.59 -13.10
C ASN A 47 25.91 8.72 -14.27
N GLN A 48 25.36 8.75 -15.48
CA GLN A 48 26.17 9.02 -16.68
C GLN A 48 26.72 10.45 -16.62
N SER A 49 28.01 10.59 -16.91
CA SER A 49 28.57 11.91 -17.22
C SER A 49 28.14 12.32 -18.64
N PHE A 50 28.17 13.63 -18.94
CA PHE A 50 27.80 14.14 -20.27
C PHE A 50 28.61 13.50 -21.41
N LYS A 51 29.85 13.07 -21.13
CA LYS A 51 30.74 12.38 -22.08
C LYS A 51 30.33 10.93 -22.34
N GLU A 52 29.54 10.31 -21.46
CA GLU A 52 29.11 8.91 -21.52
C GLU A 52 27.68 8.75 -22.06
N ALA A 53 27.00 9.85 -22.40
CA ALA A 53 25.58 9.87 -22.84
C ALA A 53 25.27 8.97 -24.05
N LYS A 54 26.28 8.58 -24.84
CA LYS A 54 26.14 7.70 -26.01
C LYS A 54 26.40 6.21 -25.69
N PHE A 55 26.61 5.85 -24.43
CA PHE A 55 26.92 4.45 -24.07
C PHE A 55 25.68 3.57 -24.07
N SER A 56 25.85 2.33 -24.54
CA SER A 56 24.85 1.26 -24.35
C SER A 56 24.65 0.96 -22.85
N ILE A 57 23.43 0.54 -22.48
CA ILE A 57 23.07 0.09 -21.13
C ILE A 57 24.08 -0.94 -20.59
N LYS A 58 24.56 -1.87 -21.43
CA LYS A 58 25.58 -2.85 -21.01
C LYS A 58 26.90 -2.18 -20.60
N LYS A 59 27.35 -1.22 -21.40
CA LYS A 59 28.59 -0.46 -21.14
C LYS A 59 28.44 0.42 -19.90
N GLN A 60 27.26 0.99 -19.67
CA GLN A 60 26.93 1.73 -18.45
C GLN A 60 27.04 0.85 -17.22
N ASN A 61 26.37 -0.31 -17.21
CA ASN A 61 26.39 -1.23 -16.07
C ASN A 61 27.82 -1.69 -15.74
N SER A 62 28.65 -1.93 -16.76
CA SER A 62 30.06 -2.27 -16.56
C SER A 62 30.88 -1.10 -16.01
N SER A 63 30.68 0.12 -16.51
CA SER A 63 31.35 1.34 -15.99
C SER A 63 30.98 1.61 -14.54
N GLU A 64 29.71 1.45 -14.19
CA GLU A 64 29.21 1.61 -12.83
C GLU A 64 29.79 0.56 -11.88
N SER A 65 29.77 -0.71 -12.29
CA SER A 65 30.37 -1.81 -11.51
C SER A 65 31.87 -1.56 -11.27
N ALA A 66 32.61 -1.16 -12.31
CA ALA A 66 34.04 -0.85 -12.19
C ALA A 66 34.32 0.35 -11.28
N TYR A 67 33.43 1.35 -11.25
CA TYR A 67 33.53 2.46 -10.31
C TYR A 67 33.34 1.99 -8.86
N PHE A 68 32.29 1.22 -8.57
CA PHE A 68 32.03 0.76 -7.21
C PHE A 68 33.10 -0.19 -6.68
N GLN A 69 33.73 -1.00 -7.53
CA GLN A 69 34.86 -1.83 -7.13
C GLN A 69 36.08 -1.02 -6.66
N LYS A 70 36.24 0.22 -7.15
CA LYS A 70 37.39 1.08 -6.85
C LYS A 70 37.08 2.18 -5.84
N SER A 71 35.80 2.49 -5.60
CA SER A 71 35.38 3.56 -4.70
C SER A 71 35.23 3.08 -3.26
N ILE A 72 35.19 4.01 -2.31
CA ILE A 72 34.96 3.72 -0.89
C ILE A 72 33.61 3.01 -0.64
N PHE A 73 32.66 3.16 -1.57
CA PHE A 73 31.34 2.55 -1.52
C PHE A 73 31.35 1.05 -1.86
N GLY A 74 32.46 0.52 -2.39
CA GLY A 74 32.63 -0.91 -2.64
C GLY A 74 32.58 -1.78 -1.38
N ILE A 75 32.70 -1.18 -0.19
CA ILE A 75 32.55 -1.85 1.11
C ILE A 75 31.07 -2.16 1.41
N LEU A 76 30.13 -1.52 0.73
CA LEU A 76 28.69 -1.73 0.93
C LEU A 76 28.23 -3.00 0.22
N PHE A 77 27.16 -3.62 0.73
CA PHE A 77 26.60 -4.79 0.07
C PHE A 77 26.10 -4.45 -1.34
N SER A 78 26.30 -5.37 -2.28
CA SER A 78 25.89 -5.22 -3.69
C SER A 78 24.40 -4.94 -3.89
N ASN A 79 23.57 -5.26 -2.89
CA ASN A 79 22.13 -4.97 -2.89
C ASN A 79 21.79 -3.48 -2.72
N TYR A 80 22.74 -2.65 -2.27
CA TYR A 80 22.56 -1.21 -2.01
C TYR A 80 23.34 -0.31 -2.98
N ILE A 81 24.01 -0.90 -3.97
CA ILE A 81 24.84 -0.16 -4.93
C ILE A 81 24.52 -0.57 -6.36
N GLY A 82 24.41 0.42 -7.24
CA GLY A 82 24.25 0.26 -8.68
C GLY A 82 22.80 0.15 -9.16
N ILE A 83 22.61 0.40 -10.45
CA ILE A 83 21.29 0.52 -11.06
C ILE A 83 20.54 -0.81 -11.09
N LYS A 84 21.25 -1.92 -11.33
CA LYS A 84 20.62 -3.25 -11.46
C LYS A 84 19.99 -3.71 -10.14
N SER A 85 20.69 -3.52 -9.03
CA SER A 85 20.18 -3.86 -7.70
C SER A 85 19.04 -2.92 -7.30
N LEU A 86 19.11 -1.64 -7.67
CA LEU A 86 18.03 -0.67 -7.42
C LEU A 86 16.75 -1.07 -8.15
N VAL A 87 16.83 -1.39 -9.44
CA VAL A 87 15.65 -1.83 -10.21
C VAL A 87 15.01 -3.04 -9.55
N ASN A 88 15.81 -4.05 -9.19
CA ASN A 88 15.29 -5.23 -8.49
C ASN A 88 14.68 -4.89 -7.12
N CYS A 89 15.29 -3.98 -6.37
CA CYS A 89 14.76 -3.52 -5.09
C CYS A 89 13.40 -2.83 -5.26
N LEU A 90 13.31 -1.87 -6.18
CA LEU A 90 12.08 -1.13 -6.47
C LEU A 90 10.98 -2.04 -7.01
N SER A 91 11.31 -3.00 -7.88
CA SER A 91 10.33 -3.97 -8.38
C SER A 91 9.74 -4.80 -7.25
N ARG A 92 10.57 -5.31 -6.32
CA ARG A 92 10.07 -6.06 -5.15
C ARG A 92 9.25 -5.18 -4.22
N LEU A 93 9.70 -3.96 -3.97
CA LEU A 93 9.01 -3.01 -3.09
C LEU A 93 7.62 -2.70 -3.65
N LEU A 94 7.54 -2.34 -4.94
CA LEU A 94 6.29 -2.06 -5.63
C LEU A 94 5.36 -3.27 -5.61
N PHE A 95 5.88 -4.45 -5.91
CA PHE A 95 5.08 -5.68 -5.87
C PHE A 95 4.48 -5.93 -4.48
N SER A 96 5.31 -5.83 -3.43
CA SER A 96 4.84 -6.02 -2.05
C SER A 96 3.79 -5.00 -1.64
N TYR A 97 3.95 -3.74 -2.07
CA TYR A 97 2.99 -2.68 -1.82
C TYR A 97 1.65 -2.95 -2.53
N ILE A 98 1.68 -3.34 -3.81
CA ILE A 98 0.47 -3.67 -4.58
C ILE A 98 -0.26 -4.84 -3.93
N GLN A 99 0.46 -5.89 -3.52
CA GLN A 99 -0.16 -7.04 -2.87
C GLN A 99 -0.91 -6.65 -1.59
N GLN A 100 -0.28 -5.84 -0.72
CA GLN A 100 -0.92 -5.36 0.51
C GLN A 100 -2.12 -4.45 0.21
N ALA A 101 -1.98 -3.55 -0.77
CA ALA A 101 -3.05 -2.65 -1.16
C ALA A 101 -4.27 -3.39 -1.71
N LEU A 102 -4.06 -4.45 -2.52
CA LEU A 102 -5.14 -5.27 -3.07
C LEU A 102 -5.89 -6.04 -1.99
N SER A 103 -5.19 -6.68 -1.05
CA SER A 103 -5.84 -7.38 0.06
C SER A 103 -6.68 -6.44 0.93
N ARG A 104 -6.17 -5.23 1.18
CA ARG A 104 -6.92 -4.20 1.90
C ARG A 104 -8.15 -3.75 1.13
N LEU A 105 -8.00 -3.47 -0.17
CA LEU A 105 -9.10 -3.02 -1.03
C LEU A 105 -10.22 -4.09 -1.11
N GLN A 106 -9.85 -5.37 -1.21
CA GLN A 106 -10.82 -6.45 -1.20
C GLN A 106 -11.65 -6.45 0.09
N LYS A 107 -10.98 -6.32 1.24
CA LYS A 107 -11.67 -6.24 2.53
C LYS A 107 -12.60 -5.03 2.61
N GLU A 108 -12.14 -3.85 2.17
CA GLU A 108 -12.95 -2.63 2.15
C GLU A 108 -14.18 -2.78 1.22
N LEU A 109 -14.03 -3.46 0.08
CA LEU A 109 -15.14 -3.74 -0.85
C LEU A 109 -16.16 -4.71 -0.24
N ASP A 110 -15.70 -5.79 0.39
CA ASP A 110 -16.57 -6.77 1.05
C ASP A 110 -17.36 -6.15 2.20
N GLU A 111 -16.70 -5.30 3.01
CA GLU A 111 -17.34 -4.54 4.08
C GLU A 111 -18.39 -3.57 3.52
N ALA A 112 -18.07 -2.82 2.47
CA ALA A 112 -19.01 -1.91 1.82
C ALA A 112 -20.21 -2.65 1.23
N LEU A 113 -19.98 -3.81 0.62
CA LEU A 113 -21.02 -4.65 0.02
C LEU A 113 -21.96 -5.21 1.10
N GLU A 114 -21.43 -5.72 2.21
CA GLU A 114 -22.25 -6.21 3.31
C GLU A 114 -23.04 -5.10 3.99
N ASN A 115 -22.47 -3.91 4.15
CA ASN A 115 -23.20 -2.75 4.66
C ASN A 115 -24.34 -2.34 3.72
N ASN A 116 -24.08 -2.25 2.42
CA ASN A 116 -25.12 -1.94 1.43
C ASN A 116 -26.23 -3.00 1.41
N LYS A 117 -25.90 -4.29 1.54
CA LYS A 117 -26.91 -5.36 1.65
C LYS A 117 -27.78 -5.19 2.89
N LYS A 118 -27.19 -4.86 4.04
CA LYS A 118 -27.94 -4.60 5.29
C LYS A 118 -28.87 -3.39 5.12
N GLU A 119 -28.39 -2.32 4.51
CA GLU A 119 -29.21 -1.13 4.22
C GLU A 119 -30.36 -1.45 3.27
N ILE A 120 -30.11 -2.17 2.17
CA ILE A 120 -31.14 -2.62 1.23
C ILE A 120 -32.17 -3.51 1.95
N PHE A 121 -31.72 -4.42 2.82
CA PHE A 121 -32.60 -5.29 3.60
C PHE A 121 -33.54 -4.48 4.50
N ILE A 122 -33.05 -3.41 5.15
CA ILE A 122 -33.86 -2.53 5.99
C ILE A 122 -34.87 -1.74 5.16
N ILE A 123 -34.48 -1.24 3.98
CA ILE A 123 -35.37 -0.48 3.09
C ILE A 123 -36.50 -1.37 2.55
N GLY A 124 -36.22 -2.66 2.37
CA GLY A 124 -37.17 -3.66 1.90
C GLY A 124 -37.44 -3.55 0.39
N GLU A 125 -38.47 -4.26 -0.06
CA GLU A 125 -38.79 -4.33 -1.49
C GLU A 125 -39.28 -3.00 -2.08
N ALA A 126 -38.94 -2.78 -3.35
CA ALA A 126 -39.37 -1.62 -4.10
C ALA A 126 -40.89 -1.63 -4.33
N ARG A 127 -41.56 -0.57 -3.87
CA ARG A 127 -43.02 -0.40 -3.94
C ARG A 127 -43.39 0.59 -5.04
N THR A 128 -43.07 0.24 -6.28
CA THR A 128 -43.24 1.12 -7.45
C THR A 128 -44.62 1.06 -8.08
N SER A 129 -45.39 -0.02 -7.87
CA SER A 129 -46.75 -0.19 -8.42
C SER A 129 -47.83 -0.12 -7.32
N PRO A 130 -49.08 0.25 -7.67
CA PRO A 130 -50.21 0.22 -6.74
C PRO A 130 -50.44 -1.17 -6.10
N GLU A 131 -50.30 -2.26 -6.87
CA GLU A 131 -50.34 -3.64 -6.37
C GLU A 131 -49.27 -3.90 -5.29
N ASN A 132 -48.02 -3.49 -5.52
CA ASN A 132 -46.93 -3.71 -4.55
C ASN A 132 -47.22 -2.95 -3.23
N CYS A 133 -47.76 -1.74 -3.31
CA CYS A 133 -48.18 -0.97 -2.14
C CYS A 133 -49.31 -1.67 -1.36
N LYS A 134 -50.34 -2.17 -2.05
CA LYS A 134 -51.44 -2.91 -1.39
C LYS A 134 -50.95 -4.18 -0.71
N MET A 135 -50.09 -4.96 -1.37
CA MET A 135 -49.51 -6.16 -0.79
C MET A 135 -48.69 -5.84 0.47
N PHE A 136 -47.84 -4.82 0.42
CA PHE A 136 -47.07 -4.36 1.57
C PHE A 136 -47.96 -3.95 2.75
N LEU A 137 -48.97 -3.11 2.52
CA LEU A 137 -49.90 -2.67 3.56
C LEU A 137 -50.68 -3.84 4.18
N THR A 138 -51.05 -4.82 3.36
CA THR A 138 -51.76 -6.03 3.82
C THR A 138 -50.86 -6.88 4.71
N GLN A 139 -49.60 -7.10 4.29
CA GLN A 139 -48.61 -7.82 5.10
C GLN A 139 -48.30 -7.08 6.41
N LEU A 140 -48.17 -5.76 6.37
CA LEU A 140 -47.95 -4.91 7.54
C LEU A 140 -49.14 -4.98 8.53
N GLY A 141 -50.38 -4.97 8.02
CA GLY A 141 -51.57 -5.13 8.86
C GLY A 141 -51.62 -6.51 9.53
N LEU A 142 -51.26 -7.57 8.80
CA LEU A 142 -51.20 -8.93 9.33
C LEU A 142 -50.11 -9.10 10.40
N SER A 143 -48.92 -8.52 10.20
CA SER A 143 -47.85 -8.56 11.19
C SER A 143 -48.21 -7.78 12.46
N PHE A 144 -48.81 -6.60 12.33
CA PHE A 144 -49.33 -5.84 13.46
C PHE A 144 -50.39 -6.63 14.25
N TYR A 145 -51.37 -7.23 13.56
CA TYR A 145 -52.38 -8.07 14.21
C TYR A 145 -51.76 -9.25 14.97
N LYS A 146 -50.76 -9.93 14.37
CA LYS A 146 -50.03 -11.02 15.04
C LYS A 146 -49.33 -10.54 16.31
N ILE A 147 -48.64 -9.41 16.26
CA ILE A 147 -47.95 -8.82 17.42
C ILE A 147 -48.95 -8.49 18.53
N CYS A 148 -50.04 -7.78 18.21
CA CYS A 148 -51.08 -7.45 19.19
C CYS A 148 -51.72 -8.70 19.81
N LYS A 149 -52.02 -9.72 19.00
CA LYS A 149 -52.58 -10.98 19.48
C LYS A 149 -51.61 -11.74 20.39
N ALA A 150 -50.32 -11.78 20.05
CA ALA A 150 -49.28 -12.38 20.87
C ALA A 150 -49.14 -11.66 22.22
N ALA A 151 -49.21 -10.32 22.21
CA ALA A 151 -49.17 -9.50 23.41
C ALA A 151 -50.38 -9.71 24.33
N VAL A 152 -51.60 -9.77 23.78
CA VAL A 152 -52.82 -10.04 24.57
C VAL A 152 -52.78 -11.45 25.16
N ASN A 153 -52.24 -12.43 24.43
CA ASN A 153 -52.19 -13.83 24.87
C ASN A 153 -50.95 -14.15 25.73
N SER A 154 -50.11 -13.16 26.08
CA SER A 154 -48.89 -13.33 26.88
C SER A 154 -47.82 -14.28 26.29
N TYR A 155 -47.79 -14.45 24.96
CA TYR A 155 -46.80 -15.29 24.26
C TYR A 155 -45.65 -14.42 23.71
N TYR A 156 -44.70 -14.07 24.57
CA TYR A 156 -43.55 -13.20 24.25
C TYR A 156 -42.28 -13.98 23.89
N LYS A 157 -42.36 -14.97 23.00
CA LYS A 157 -41.19 -15.80 22.61
C LYS A 157 -40.49 -15.33 21.33
N GLU A 158 -41.01 -14.33 20.64
CA GLU A 158 -40.42 -13.83 19.38
C GLU A 158 -39.38 -12.73 19.63
N GLU A 159 -38.34 -12.67 18.78
CA GLU A 159 -37.20 -11.73 18.88
C GLU A 159 -37.63 -10.26 19.06
N TYR A 160 -38.75 -9.85 18.45
CA TYR A 160 -39.31 -8.48 18.58
C TYR A 160 -39.66 -8.06 20.01
N PHE A 161 -39.94 -9.01 20.92
CA PHE A 161 -40.22 -8.72 22.33
C PHE A 161 -39.00 -8.87 23.25
N ILE A 162 -37.86 -9.30 22.71
CA ILE A 162 -36.64 -9.63 23.46
C ILE A 162 -35.51 -8.61 23.18
N SER A 163 -35.62 -7.81 22.12
CA SER A 163 -34.75 -6.65 21.81
C SER A 163 -35.24 -5.35 22.45
#